data_AF-A0A945S6R7-F1
#
_entry.id   AF-A0A945S6R7-F1
#
_cell.length_a   1.000
_cell.length_b   1.000
_cell.length_c   1.000
_cell.angle_alpha   90.00
_cell.angle_beta   90.00
_cell.angle_gamma   90.00
#
_symmetry.space_group_name_H-M   'P 1'
#
loop_
_entity.id
_entity.type
_entity.pdbx_description
1 polymer ?
#
loop_
_entity_poly.entity_id
_entity_poly.type
_entity_poly.pdbx_seq_one_letter_code
_entity_poly.pdbx_strand_id
1 'polypeptide(L)'
;MKQTYCLLLASFLGVIQFAGAQQKLTYPIVDTAQIRCYDDQTEVAFPKSGAAFFGQDAHYEGTEPTYRDNNGDGYISDDEAPKGPPPRRQRRR
;
A
#
# COMPACT_ATOMS: atom_id res chain seq x y z
N MET A 1 44.53 7.73 42.46
CA MET A 1 44.59 7.51 40.98
C MET A 1 43.49 6.53 40.61
N LYS A 2 42.73 6.80 39.54
CA LYS A 2 41.63 6.00 38.92
C LYS A 2 40.28 6.74 38.99
N GLN A 3 40.22 7.92 38.37
CA GLN A 3 38.97 8.66 38.19
C GLN A 3 39.04 9.41 36.86
N THR A 4 39.08 8.65 35.76
CA THR A 4 39.09 9.17 34.37
C THR A 4 38.85 8.03 33.37
N TYR A 5 37.78 7.25 33.54
CA TYR A 5 37.34 6.28 32.52
C TYR A 5 35.82 6.14 32.53
N CYS A 6 35.10 7.23 32.25
CA CYS A 6 33.65 7.14 31.99
C CYS A 6 33.19 7.97 30.78
N LEU A 7 34.12 8.63 30.06
CA LEU A 7 33.75 9.56 28.98
C LEU A 7 34.33 9.21 27.60
N LEU A 8 34.93 8.02 27.41
CA LEU A 8 35.49 7.62 26.10
C LEU A 8 35.03 6.22 25.62
N LEU A 9 33.96 5.64 26.18
CA LEU A 9 33.45 4.32 25.78
C LEU A 9 31.98 4.34 25.31
N ALA A 10 31.44 5.51 24.96
CA ALA A 10 30.04 5.64 24.52
C ALA A 10 29.87 6.23 23.10
N SER A 11 30.93 6.23 22.27
CA SER A 11 30.89 6.85 20.93
C SER A 11 30.93 5.84 19.77
N PHE A 12 30.54 4.58 19.99
CA PHE A 12 30.39 3.62 18.89
C PHE A 12 29.19 2.68 19.10
N LEU A 13 28.04 3.24 19.49
CA LEU A 13 26.77 2.54 19.29
C LEU A 13 26.43 2.66 17.80
N GLY A 14 26.95 1.72 17.02
CA GLY A 14 26.76 1.64 15.59
C GLY A 14 25.27 1.71 15.24
N VAL A 15 24.93 2.69 14.41
CA VAL A 15 23.61 2.75 13.77
C VAL A 15 23.54 1.54 12.84
N ILE A 16 22.86 0.48 13.27
CA ILE A 16 22.51 -0.64 12.39
C ILE A 16 21.47 -0.10 11.41
N GLN A 17 21.91 0.26 10.21
CA GLN A 17 20.99 0.61 9.12
C GLN A 17 20.33 -0.67 8.60
N PHE A 18 19.09 -0.90 9.01
CA PHE A 18 18.24 -1.92 8.40
C PHE A 18 17.76 -1.40 7.04
N ALA A 19 18.48 -1.74 5.97
CA ALA A 19 17.97 -1.58 4.61
C ALA A 19 16.95 -2.70 4.34
N GLY A 20 15.65 -2.39 4.48
CA GLY A 20 14.58 -3.29 4.05
C GLY A 20 14.60 -3.42 2.52
N ALA A 21 14.75 -4.64 1.99
CA ALA A 21 14.60 -4.89 0.57
C ALA A 21 13.12 -4.73 0.17
N GLN A 22 12.80 -3.66 -0.58
CA GLN A 22 11.46 -3.47 -1.13
C GLN A 22 11.23 -4.50 -2.25
N GLN A 23 10.26 -5.38 -2.09
CA GLN A 23 9.87 -6.31 -3.15
C GLN A 23 9.23 -5.52 -4.30
N LYS A 24 9.90 -5.52 -5.46
CA LYS A 24 9.31 -5.00 -6.70
C LYS A 24 8.27 -5.99 -7.21
N LEU A 25 7.00 -5.59 -7.21
CA LEU A 25 5.93 -6.39 -7.81
C LEU A 25 6.13 -6.44 -9.32
N THR A 26 5.78 -7.56 -9.93
CA THR A 26 5.74 -7.71 -11.40
C THR A 26 4.42 -7.24 -12.00
N TYR A 27 3.47 -6.83 -11.17
CA TYR A 27 2.15 -6.34 -11.52
C TYR A 27 1.81 -5.12 -10.64
N PRO A 28 1.00 -4.18 -11.15
CA PRO A 28 0.52 -3.07 -10.35
C PRO A 28 -0.51 -3.55 -9.32
N ILE A 29 -0.57 -2.87 -8.18
CA ILE A 29 -1.75 -2.91 -7.32
C ILE A 29 -2.66 -1.81 -7.84
N VAL A 30 -3.85 -2.21 -8.30
CA VAL A 30 -4.87 -1.28 -8.77
C VAL A 30 -5.81 -0.92 -7.63
N ASP A 31 -6.33 0.30 -7.68
CA ASP A 31 -7.34 0.81 -6.77
C ASP A 31 -8.72 0.25 -7.12
N THR A 32 -9.67 0.48 -6.22
CA THR A 32 -11.07 0.07 -6.40
C THR A 32 -11.86 1.05 -7.28
N ALA A 33 -11.25 2.15 -7.70
CA ALA A 33 -11.91 3.30 -8.33
C ALA A 33 -13.01 3.95 -7.45
N GLN A 34 -12.96 3.72 -6.14
CA GLN A 34 -13.82 4.45 -5.21
C GLN A 34 -13.34 5.90 -5.12
N ILE A 35 -14.17 6.86 -5.54
CA ILE A 35 -13.83 8.29 -5.52
C ILE A 35 -14.61 9.09 -4.46
N ARG A 36 -15.45 8.43 -3.66
CA ARG A 36 -16.29 9.04 -2.61
C ARG A 36 -16.17 8.23 -1.33
N CYS A 37 -16.28 8.89 -0.18
CA CYS A 37 -16.23 8.24 1.14
C CYS A 37 -17.64 7.92 1.64
N TYR A 38 -17.77 6.83 2.40
CA TYR A 38 -19.02 6.40 3.00
C TYR A 38 -18.85 6.15 4.50
N ASP A 39 -19.91 6.36 5.28
CA ASP A 39 -20.06 5.75 6.60
C ASP A 39 -20.84 4.43 6.48
N ASP A 40 -21.41 3.93 7.58
CA ASP A 40 -22.17 2.67 7.57
C ASP A 40 -23.47 2.72 6.75
N GLN A 41 -23.91 3.91 6.30
CA GLN A 41 -25.24 4.11 5.71
C GLN A 41 -25.26 5.00 4.47
N THR A 42 -24.39 6.02 4.40
CA THR A 42 -24.49 7.13 3.45
C THR A 42 -23.13 7.62 2.98
N GLU A 43 -23.15 8.40 1.90
CA GLU A 43 -21.97 9.13 1.44
C GLU A 43 -21.66 10.30 2.38
N VAL A 44 -20.38 10.48 2.69
CA VAL A 44 -19.89 11.50 3.62
C VAL A 44 -18.72 12.26 3.03
N ALA A 45 -18.47 13.46 3.55
CA ALA A 45 -17.24 14.18 3.28
C ALA A 45 -16.03 13.39 3.77
N PHE A 46 -14.89 13.54 3.10
CA PHE A 46 -13.64 12.85 3.43
C PHE A 46 -13.28 12.96 4.93
N PRO A 47 -13.31 11.85 5.68
CA PRO A 47 -12.90 11.84 7.08
C PRO A 47 -11.48 12.38 7.27
N LYS A 48 -11.22 13.03 8.41
CA LYS A 48 -9.87 13.49 8.77
C LYS A 48 -9.05 12.32 9.34
N SER A 49 -7.72 12.43 9.27
CA SER A 49 -6.82 11.44 9.87
C SER A 49 -7.17 11.22 11.36
N GLY A 50 -7.29 9.96 11.74
CA GLY A 50 -7.68 9.54 13.10
C GLY A 50 -9.18 9.53 13.38
N ALA A 51 -10.03 10.02 12.47
CA ALA A 51 -11.47 9.88 12.58
C ALA A 51 -11.94 8.47 12.18
N ALA A 52 -13.15 8.10 12.60
CA ALA A 52 -13.81 6.91 12.08
C ALA A 52 -13.94 6.99 10.54
N PHE A 53 -13.91 5.85 9.87
CA PHE A 53 -14.02 5.73 8.41
C PHE A 53 -12.89 6.42 7.61
N PHE A 54 -11.82 6.91 8.26
CA PHE A 54 -10.61 7.39 7.61
C PHE A 54 -9.78 6.24 7.03
N GLY A 55 -9.19 6.47 5.85
CA GLY A 55 -8.37 5.48 5.16
C GLY A 55 -9.16 4.59 4.20
N GLN A 56 -10.32 5.07 3.74
CA GLN A 56 -10.99 4.48 2.58
C GLN A 56 -10.12 4.67 1.34
N ASP A 57 -10.36 3.86 0.31
CA ASP A 57 -9.56 3.89 -0.92
C ASP A 57 -9.57 5.29 -1.57
N ALA A 58 -10.74 5.95 -1.54
CA ALA A 58 -10.91 7.33 -2.02
C ALA A 58 -9.95 8.35 -1.39
N HIS A 59 -9.39 8.10 -0.20
CA HIS A 59 -8.40 8.98 0.44
C HIS A 59 -7.03 8.97 -0.25
N TYR A 60 -6.79 8.03 -1.16
CA TYR A 60 -5.48 7.80 -1.75
C TYR A 60 -5.56 7.91 -3.27
N GLU A 61 -4.54 8.55 -3.84
CA GLU A 61 -4.29 8.45 -5.28
C GLU A 61 -3.49 7.17 -5.53
N GLY A 62 -4.07 6.24 -6.26
CA GLY A 62 -3.38 5.06 -6.73
C GLY A 62 -3.68 4.77 -8.20
N THR A 63 -3.44 3.53 -8.59
CA THR A 63 -3.49 3.15 -10.01
C THR A 63 -4.93 2.80 -10.37
N GLU A 64 -5.56 3.59 -11.24
CA GLU A 64 -6.92 3.27 -11.71
C GLU A 64 -6.96 1.92 -12.44
N PRO A 65 -8.03 1.13 -12.25
CA PRO A 65 -8.21 -0.10 -12.99
C PRO A 65 -8.46 0.19 -14.48
N THR A 66 -7.68 -0.45 -15.35
CA THR A 66 -7.87 -0.39 -16.81
C THR A 66 -8.38 -1.73 -17.31
N TYR A 67 -9.63 -1.76 -17.78
CA TYR A 67 -10.24 -2.94 -18.39
C TYR A 67 -10.04 -2.93 -19.91
N ARG A 68 -9.96 -4.11 -20.52
CA ARG A 68 -9.85 -4.25 -21.97
C ARG A 68 -11.06 -5.00 -22.52
N ASP A 69 -12.04 -4.22 -22.95
CA ASP A 69 -13.17 -4.65 -23.75
C ASP A 69 -12.72 -4.66 -25.23
N ASN A 70 -12.49 -5.85 -25.79
CA ASN A 70 -12.03 -6.00 -27.17
C ASN A 70 -13.19 -5.98 -28.17
N ASN A 71 -14.40 -6.29 -27.73
CA ASN A 71 -15.56 -6.45 -28.61
C ASN A 71 -16.47 -5.19 -28.63
N GLY A 72 -16.29 -4.28 -27.68
CA GLY A 72 -16.99 -3.00 -27.55
C GLY A 72 -18.43 -3.11 -27.04
N ASP A 73 -18.81 -4.23 -26.39
CA ASP A 73 -20.17 -4.46 -25.92
C ASP A 73 -20.46 -3.84 -24.54
N GLY A 74 -19.44 -3.26 -23.88
CA GLY A 74 -19.55 -2.60 -22.59
C GLY A 74 -19.46 -3.56 -21.40
N TYR A 75 -19.19 -4.84 -21.63
CA TYR A 75 -18.93 -5.84 -20.61
C TYR A 75 -17.52 -6.41 -20.75
N ILE A 76 -17.01 -6.99 -19.68
CA ILE A 76 -15.76 -7.76 -19.72
C ILE A 76 -16.16 -9.21 -19.56
N SER A 77 -16.08 -9.97 -20.66
CA SER A 77 -16.41 -11.39 -20.64
C SER A 77 -15.30 -12.21 -19.98
N ASP A 78 -15.62 -13.47 -19.67
CA ASP A 78 -14.63 -14.38 -19.09
C ASP A 78 -13.39 -14.55 -19.97
N ASP A 79 -13.51 -14.54 -21.30
CA ASP A 79 -12.37 -14.64 -22.21
C ASP A 79 -11.49 -13.38 -22.27
N GLU A 80 -12.02 -12.24 -21.84
CA GLU A 80 -11.29 -10.96 -21.76
C GLU A 80 -10.67 -10.73 -20.37
N ALA A 81 -11.22 -11.36 -19.34
CA ALA A 81 -10.73 -11.24 -17.98
C ALA A 81 -9.28 -11.78 -17.83
N PRO A 82 -8.41 -11.10 -17.05
CA PRO A 82 -7.08 -11.61 -16.72
C PRO A 82 -7.13 -13.03 -16.13
N LYS A 83 -6.29 -13.93 -16.64
CA LYS A 83 -6.25 -15.33 -16.18
C LYS A 83 -5.12 -15.57 -15.19
N GLY A 84 -5.43 -16.38 -14.18
CA GLY A 84 -4.48 -16.83 -13.15
C GLY A 84 -4.44 -15.89 -11.93
N PRO A 85 -4.00 -16.41 -10.77
CA PRO A 85 -3.84 -15.58 -9.58
C PRO A 85 -2.73 -14.55 -9.81
N PRO A 86 -2.85 -13.34 -9.23
CA PRO A 86 -1.72 -12.41 -9.20
C PRO A 86 -0.50 -13.13 -8.58
N PRO A 87 0.71 -12.97 -9.14
CA PRO A 87 1.91 -13.65 -8.63
C PRO A 87 2.04 -13.47 -7.12
N ARG A 88 2.12 -14.58 -6.38
CA ARG A 88 2.12 -14.53 -4.91
C ARG A 88 3.25 -13.64 -4.41
N ARG A 89 2.89 -12.60 -3.65
CA ARG A 89 3.84 -11.90 -2.78
C ARG A 89 4.43 -12.95 -1.83
N GLN A 90 5.70 -13.30 -2.00
CA GLN A 90 6.40 -14.11 -1.01
C GLN A 90 6.52 -13.26 0.25
N ARG A 91 5.52 -13.38 1.14
CA ARG A 91 5.58 -12.82 2.48
C ARG A 91 6.79 -13.46 3.17
N ARG A 92 7.88 -12.70 3.30
CA ARG A 92 8.92 -13.06 4.27
C ARG A 92 8.26 -12.99 5.64
N ARG A 93 8.17 -14.14 6.30
CA ARG A 93 7.86 -14.24 7.72
C ARG A 93 8.99 -13.63 8.54
#